data_AF-A0ABD2KCJ5-F1
#
_entry.id   AF-A0ABD2KCJ5-F1
#
_cell.length_a   1.000
_cell.length_b   1.000
_cell.length_c   1.000
_cell.angle_alpha   90.00
_cell.angle_beta   90.00
_cell.angle_gamma   90.00
#
_symmetry.space_group_name_H-M   'P 1'
#
loop_
_entity.id
_entity.type
_entity.pdbx_description
1 polymer ?
#
loop_
_entity_poly.entity_id
_entity_poly.type
_entity_poly.pdbx_seq_one_letter_code
_entity_poly.pdbx_strand_id
1 'polypeptide(L)'
;MWAKIQIINRATDDADGATFYWDRKRYTRKQLQANMVVSFGGMVAERMLFGQSIGHTGGDLPEWKSIAEKLVRQSKAWRQIPAGHRTPARFANMKRRCIKAAHAKAVAVLTRYFKEMEKVAIELYHKRVVYRPFMRKVFGGPPESERIALENANVFNAGGHADNGDEGPEDDTGAGRLLQAELSKQKLTMEQILLLYSKLAKMEKEKYGWQPSTNPSHVYLYIYLLQEFRSVFAKYSIRYAAAEFFNTFYYEISVVNMKSTVFFGFAVKQPTPLGEIIQDRTGTYTFSSYGNFCVNGSRKGDDNPQQKEGMRAAATFSVGDVVRIGIDFGTRQIFFTKNGQLLG
;
A
#
# COMPACT_ATOMS: atom_id res chain seq x y z
N MET A 1 -2.81 -24.92 5.29
CA MET A 1 -2.40 -23.55 5.71
C MET A 1 -3.08 -22.57 4.77
N TRP A 2 -4.00 -21.74 5.26
CA TRP A 2 -4.59 -20.67 4.46
C TRP A 2 -3.74 -19.42 4.58
N ALA A 3 -3.51 -18.72 3.48
CA ALA A 3 -2.80 -17.45 3.45
C ALA A 3 -3.64 -16.45 2.65
N LYS A 4 -3.91 -15.29 3.25
CA LYS A 4 -4.47 -14.11 2.59
C LYS A 4 -3.44 -13.01 2.70
N ILE A 5 -2.99 -12.46 1.57
CA ILE A 5 -2.07 -11.32 1.57
C ILE A 5 -2.87 -10.10 1.17
N GLN A 6 -2.78 -9.05 1.98
CA GLN A 6 -3.52 -7.82 1.76
C GLN A 6 -2.60 -6.63 2.01
N ILE A 7 -2.51 -5.76 1.01
CA ILE A 7 -2.03 -4.40 1.20
C ILE A 7 -3.20 -3.62 1.82
N ILE A 8 -3.05 -3.23 3.08
CA ILE A 8 -4.09 -2.51 3.80
C ILE A 8 -3.89 -1.03 3.52
N ASN A 9 -4.94 -0.40 2.99
CA ASN A 9 -4.94 1.03 2.74
C ASN A 9 -5.58 1.71 3.96
N ARG A 10 -4.80 2.17 4.96
CA ARG A 10 -5.41 2.72 6.19
C ARG A 10 -5.19 4.21 6.42
N ALA A 11 -6.22 4.78 7.05
CA ALA A 11 -6.32 6.08 7.70
C ALA A 11 -6.28 5.95 9.24
N THR A 12 -6.06 4.73 9.76
CA THR A 12 -6.01 4.36 11.18
C THR A 12 -4.87 3.36 11.40
N ASP A 13 -4.02 3.61 12.38
CA ASP A 13 -2.61 3.19 12.45
C ASP A 13 -2.28 1.68 12.40
N ASP A 14 -1.04 1.41 11.95
CA ASP A 14 -0.06 0.37 12.39
C ASP A 14 0.52 -0.62 11.37
N ALA A 15 0.02 -0.74 10.13
CA ALA A 15 0.72 -1.53 9.09
C ALA A 15 0.35 -1.16 7.64
N ASP A 16 1.36 -0.98 6.77
CA ASP A 16 1.20 -0.70 5.32
C ASP A 16 0.78 -1.94 4.50
N GLY A 17 0.81 -3.12 5.11
CA GLY A 17 0.41 -4.39 4.52
C GLY A 17 0.43 -5.51 5.54
N ALA A 18 -0.37 -6.55 5.33
CA ALA A 18 -0.47 -7.70 6.21
C ALA A 18 -0.56 -9.00 5.42
N THR A 19 0.18 -10.00 5.90
CA THR A 19 0.01 -11.40 5.48
C THR A 19 -0.69 -12.15 6.60
N PHE A 20 -1.94 -12.53 6.37
CA PHE A 20 -2.72 -13.30 7.33
C PHE A 20 -2.53 -14.78 7.06
N TYR A 21 -2.16 -15.51 8.10
CA TYR A 21 -2.15 -16.96 8.14
C TYR A 21 -2.79 -17.42 9.45
N TRP A 22 -3.36 -18.63 9.45
CA TRP A 22 -3.90 -19.21 10.68
C TRP A 22 -2.78 -19.50 11.65
N ASP A 23 -2.77 -18.73 12.75
CA ASP A 23 -1.82 -18.91 13.82
C ASP A 23 -2.16 -20.16 14.64
N ARG A 24 -1.13 -20.90 15.07
CA ARG A 24 -1.29 -22.06 15.93
C ARG A 24 -0.98 -21.68 17.37
N LYS A 25 -1.82 -22.12 18.31
CA LYS A 25 -1.55 -21.97 19.76
C LYS A 25 -0.18 -22.52 20.18
N ARG A 26 0.31 -23.58 19.51
CA ARG A 26 1.60 -24.20 19.80
C ARG A 26 2.38 -24.53 18.52
N TYR A 27 3.62 -24.08 18.49
CA TYR A 27 4.56 -24.35 17.41
C TYR A 27 5.57 -25.41 17.81
N THR A 28 5.78 -26.40 16.93
CA THR A 28 6.97 -27.27 17.00
C THR A 28 8.23 -26.47 16.65
N ARG A 29 9.42 -27.00 17.00
CA ARG A 29 10.70 -26.36 16.66
C ARG A 29 10.85 -26.11 15.16
N LYS A 30 10.49 -27.07 14.30
CA LYS A 30 10.55 -26.93 12.84
C LYS A 30 9.60 -25.83 12.35
N GLN A 31 8.41 -25.71 12.95
CA GLN A 31 7.46 -24.68 12.59
C GLN A 31 7.90 -23.29 13.09
N LEU A 32 8.53 -23.18 14.26
CA LEU A 32 9.16 -21.93 14.70
C LEU A 32 10.27 -21.49 13.75
N GLN A 33 11.10 -22.44 13.27
CA GLN A 33 12.12 -22.15 12.25
C GLN A 33 11.48 -21.66 10.95
N ALA A 34 10.40 -22.31 10.50
CA ALA A 34 9.68 -21.88 9.30
C ALA A 34 9.05 -20.50 9.46
N ASN A 35 8.39 -20.24 10.61
CA ASN A 35 7.81 -18.94 10.91
C ASN A 35 8.87 -17.83 10.89
N MET A 36 10.03 -18.08 11.52
CA MET A 36 11.15 -17.14 11.48
C MET A 36 11.66 -16.85 10.06
N VAL A 37 11.64 -17.85 9.17
CA VAL A 37 12.03 -17.65 7.76
C VAL A 37 10.98 -16.80 7.03
N VAL A 38 9.68 -17.05 7.28
CA VAL A 38 8.58 -16.28 6.70
C VAL A 38 8.62 -14.81 7.15
N SER A 39 8.91 -14.55 8.43
CA SER A 39 9.01 -13.19 8.97
C SER A 39 10.19 -12.40 8.40
N PHE A 40 11.22 -13.06 7.86
CA PHE A 40 12.29 -12.41 7.09
C PHE A 40 11.92 -12.13 5.64
N GLY A 41 10.81 -12.70 5.14
CA GLY A 41 10.42 -12.66 3.74
C GLY A 41 10.26 -11.23 3.20
N GLY A 42 9.59 -10.35 3.96
CA GLY A 42 9.42 -8.95 3.56
C GLY A 42 10.76 -8.23 3.37
N MET A 43 11.61 -8.25 4.41
CA MET A 43 12.92 -7.57 4.38
C MET A 43 13.82 -8.09 3.27
N VAL A 44 13.84 -9.40 3.04
CA VAL A 44 14.64 -10.00 1.97
C VAL A 44 14.08 -9.63 0.59
N ALA A 45 12.76 -9.68 0.41
CA ALA A 45 12.13 -9.30 -0.85
C ALA A 45 12.41 -7.82 -1.19
N GLU A 46 12.30 -6.91 -0.23
CA GLU A 46 12.63 -5.49 -0.41
C GLU A 46 14.09 -5.31 -0.84
N ARG A 47 15.04 -5.96 -0.15
CA ARG A 47 16.46 -5.87 -0.52
C ARG A 47 16.75 -6.42 -1.90
N MET A 48 16.07 -7.49 -2.30
CA MET A 48 16.25 -8.07 -3.63
C MET A 48 15.69 -7.17 -4.74
N LEU A 49 14.55 -6.51 -4.51
CA LEU A 49 13.89 -5.66 -5.50
C LEU A 49 14.44 -4.22 -5.54
N PHE A 50 14.79 -3.66 -4.39
CA PHE A 50 15.11 -2.23 -4.22
C PHE A 50 16.54 -1.98 -3.74
N GLY A 51 17.36 -3.02 -3.54
CA GLY A 51 18.73 -2.92 -3.03
C GLY A 51 18.84 -2.62 -1.52
N GLN A 52 17.74 -2.22 -0.88
CA GLN A 52 17.68 -1.90 0.55
C GLN A 52 16.30 -2.24 1.12
N SER A 53 16.20 -2.34 2.46
CA SER A 53 14.93 -2.55 3.16
C SER A 53 14.53 -1.27 3.91
N ILE A 54 13.24 -0.91 3.83
CA ILE A 54 12.74 0.41 4.22
C ILE A 54 11.79 0.32 5.43
N GLY A 55 11.09 -0.81 5.63
CA GLY A 55 10.02 -0.92 6.64
C GLY A 55 10.28 -1.78 7.88
N HIS A 56 11.32 -2.62 7.90
CA HIS A 56 11.41 -3.74 8.85
C HIS A 56 12.18 -3.47 10.16
N THR A 57 12.46 -2.20 10.49
CA THR A 57 13.21 -1.84 11.71
C THR A 57 12.35 -1.76 12.97
N GLY A 58 11.04 -1.48 12.84
CA GLY A 58 10.12 -1.27 13.96
C GLY A 58 9.35 -2.51 14.41
N GLY A 59 8.58 -3.12 13.49
CA GLY A 59 7.61 -4.19 13.84
C GLY A 59 8.19 -5.61 13.88
N ASP A 60 8.98 -5.99 12.88
CA ASP A 60 9.39 -7.39 12.72
C ASP A 60 10.60 -7.78 13.59
N LEU A 61 11.49 -6.82 13.88
CA LEU A 61 12.70 -7.09 14.66
C LEU A 61 12.41 -7.62 16.08
N PRO A 62 11.46 -7.06 16.85
CA PRO A 62 11.01 -7.66 18.12
C PRO A 62 10.48 -9.09 17.96
N GLU A 63 9.71 -9.36 16.91
CA GLU A 63 9.17 -10.69 16.63
C GLU A 63 10.29 -11.69 16.36
N TRP A 64 11.26 -11.35 15.51
CA TRP A 64 12.41 -12.22 15.21
C TRP A 64 13.21 -12.56 16.48
N LYS A 65 13.42 -11.56 17.35
CA LYS A 65 14.11 -11.76 18.63
C LYS A 65 13.32 -12.72 19.54
N SER A 66 12.00 -12.60 19.59
CA SER A 66 11.10 -13.47 20.36
C SER A 66 11.10 -14.91 19.82
N ILE A 67 11.03 -15.10 18.50
CA ILE A 67 11.09 -16.44 17.89
C ILE A 67 12.48 -17.07 18.10
N ALA A 68 13.56 -16.31 17.91
CA ALA A 68 14.93 -16.78 18.15
C ALA A 68 15.14 -17.25 19.59
N GLU A 69 14.62 -16.49 20.55
CA GLU A 69 14.62 -16.84 21.97
C GLU A 69 13.94 -18.19 22.23
N LYS A 70 12.70 -18.38 21.73
CA LYS A 70 11.97 -19.64 21.83
C LYS A 70 12.77 -20.80 21.23
N LEU A 71 13.39 -20.59 20.06
CA LEU A 71 14.21 -21.59 19.37
C LEU A 71 15.46 -21.99 20.15
N VAL A 72 16.16 -21.03 20.77
CA VAL A 72 17.35 -21.30 21.58
C VAL A 72 16.94 -22.06 22.84
N ARG A 73 15.91 -21.62 23.56
CA ARG A 73 15.43 -22.27 24.79
C ARG A 73 14.99 -23.72 24.55
N GLN A 74 14.34 -24.00 23.43
CA GLN A 74 13.94 -25.36 23.04
C GLN A 74 15.10 -26.24 22.53
N SER A 75 16.29 -25.68 22.30
CA SER A 75 17.39 -26.44 21.71
C SER A 75 18.02 -27.42 22.70
N LYS A 76 18.33 -28.63 22.22
CA LYS A 76 19.08 -29.63 23.01
C LYS A 76 20.43 -29.05 23.44
N ALA A 77 21.13 -28.37 22.52
CA ALA A 77 22.41 -27.71 22.78
C ALA A 77 22.34 -26.70 23.94
N TRP A 78 21.29 -25.87 24.04
CA TRP A 78 21.13 -24.94 25.16
C TRP A 78 20.82 -25.66 26.48
N ARG A 79 19.90 -26.64 26.44
CA ARG A 79 19.47 -27.39 27.63
C ARG A 79 20.60 -28.23 28.24
N GLN A 80 21.53 -28.71 27.42
CA GLN A 80 22.67 -29.51 27.87
C GLN A 80 23.81 -28.68 28.49
N ILE A 81 23.79 -27.36 28.38
CA ILE A 81 24.80 -26.51 29.04
C ILE A 81 24.53 -26.53 30.56
N PRO A 82 25.54 -26.80 31.41
CA PRO A 82 25.40 -26.71 32.87
C PRO A 82 24.95 -25.31 33.31
N ALA A 83 24.17 -25.20 34.38
CA ALA A 83 23.55 -23.93 34.79
C ALA A 83 24.56 -22.77 34.94
N GLY A 84 25.70 -23.00 35.57
CA GLY A 84 26.77 -21.99 35.72
C GLY A 84 27.41 -21.51 34.42
N HIS A 85 27.24 -22.25 33.32
CA HIS A 85 27.76 -21.90 32.00
C HIS A 85 26.71 -21.25 31.07
N ARG A 86 25.46 -21.09 31.54
CA ARG A 86 24.37 -20.44 30.78
C ARG A 86 24.42 -18.93 30.92
N THR A 87 25.47 -18.31 30.38
CA THR A 87 25.65 -16.85 30.46
C THR A 87 24.73 -16.11 29.47
N PRO A 88 24.32 -14.87 29.79
CA PRO A 88 23.55 -14.02 28.87
C PRO A 88 24.25 -13.82 27.51
N ALA A 89 25.57 -13.66 27.52
CA ALA A 89 26.38 -13.52 26.31
C ALA A 89 26.27 -14.74 25.40
N ARG A 90 26.32 -15.95 25.96
CA ARG A 90 26.17 -17.20 25.21
C ARG A 90 24.77 -17.35 24.63
N PHE A 91 23.75 -17.01 25.41
CA PHE A 91 22.36 -17.00 24.93
C PHE A 91 22.17 -16.03 23.76
N ALA A 92 22.70 -14.81 23.87
CA ALA A 92 22.66 -13.81 22.81
C ALA A 92 23.39 -14.27 21.54
N ASN A 93 24.56 -14.91 21.68
CA ASN A 93 25.29 -15.50 20.55
C ASN A 93 24.47 -16.57 19.82
N MET A 94 23.83 -17.48 20.57
CA MET A 94 22.96 -18.51 19.99
C MET A 94 21.74 -17.89 19.28
N LYS A 95 21.12 -16.84 19.85
CA LYS A 95 20.03 -16.11 19.19
C LYS A 95 20.51 -15.50 17.86
N ARG A 96 21.67 -14.85 17.84
CA ARG A 96 22.27 -14.27 16.63
C ARG A 96 22.50 -15.33 15.55
N ARG A 97 22.96 -16.52 15.92
CA ARG A 97 23.12 -17.65 14.98
C ARG A 97 21.79 -18.11 14.39
N CYS A 98 20.72 -18.22 15.21
CA CYS A 98 19.38 -18.55 14.72
C CYS A 98 18.86 -17.50 13.72
N ILE A 99 18.99 -16.22 14.06
CA ILE A 99 18.62 -15.08 13.19
C ILE A 99 19.38 -15.14 11.86
N LYS A 100 20.71 -15.28 11.90
CA LYS A 100 21.55 -15.36 10.70
C LYS A 100 21.17 -16.55 9.80
N ALA A 101 20.89 -17.71 10.40
CA ALA A 101 20.49 -18.91 9.65
C ALA A 101 19.10 -18.76 9.02
N ALA A 102 18.13 -18.17 9.72
CA ALA A 102 16.80 -17.91 9.19
C ALA A 102 16.84 -16.90 8.03
N HIS A 103 17.60 -15.82 8.17
CA HIS A 103 17.83 -14.85 7.10
C HIS A 103 18.44 -15.50 5.86
N ALA A 104 19.54 -16.26 6.01
CA ALA A 104 20.18 -16.95 4.89
C ALA A 104 19.22 -17.91 4.18
N LYS A 105 18.35 -18.60 4.93
CA LYS A 105 17.34 -19.48 4.37
C LYS A 105 16.23 -18.72 3.65
N ALA A 106 15.80 -17.57 4.17
CA ALA A 106 14.84 -16.70 3.50
C ALA A 106 15.39 -16.19 2.15
N VAL A 107 16.66 -15.75 2.12
CA VAL A 107 17.37 -15.37 0.89
C VAL A 107 17.38 -16.53 -0.11
N ALA A 108 17.77 -17.74 0.32
CA ALA A 108 17.81 -18.90 -0.57
C ALA A 108 16.42 -19.25 -1.15
N VAL A 109 15.36 -19.19 -0.34
CA VAL A 109 13.99 -19.44 -0.78
C VAL A 109 13.53 -18.39 -1.79
N LEU A 110 13.69 -17.10 -1.49
CA LEU A 110 13.23 -16.03 -2.37
C LEU A 110 14.06 -15.92 -3.65
N THR A 111 15.35 -16.25 -3.59
CA THR A 111 16.20 -16.37 -4.80
C THR A 111 15.67 -17.47 -5.72
N ARG A 112 15.31 -18.63 -5.16
CA ARG A 112 14.77 -19.74 -5.94
C ARG A 112 13.42 -19.41 -6.60
N TYR A 113 12.58 -18.64 -5.93
CA TYR A 113 11.21 -18.32 -6.37
C TYR A 113 11.04 -16.84 -6.75
N PHE A 114 12.10 -16.21 -7.27
CA PHE A 114 12.11 -14.77 -7.51
C PHE A 114 11.06 -14.35 -8.54
N LYS A 115 10.95 -15.09 -9.66
CA LYS A 115 9.97 -14.81 -10.73
C LYS A 115 8.52 -14.96 -10.24
N GLU A 116 8.26 -15.93 -9.39
CA GLU A 116 6.95 -16.15 -8.78
C GLU A 116 6.62 -15.03 -7.79
N MET A 117 7.58 -14.62 -6.98
CA MET A 117 7.45 -13.48 -6.07
C MET A 117 7.12 -12.19 -6.84
N GLU A 118 7.78 -11.92 -7.97
CA GLU A 118 7.48 -10.76 -8.83
C GLU A 118 6.04 -10.78 -9.33
N LYS A 119 5.55 -11.95 -9.81
CA LYS A 119 4.14 -12.10 -10.24
C LYS A 119 3.16 -11.79 -9.11
N VAL A 120 3.45 -12.25 -7.90
CA VAL A 120 2.61 -11.95 -6.72
C VAL A 120 2.67 -10.47 -6.37
N ALA A 121 3.83 -9.84 -6.43
CA ALA A 121 3.99 -8.41 -6.16
C ALA A 121 3.21 -7.55 -7.16
N ILE A 122 3.29 -7.85 -8.46
CA ILE A 122 2.52 -7.19 -9.52
C ILE A 122 1.01 -7.35 -9.27
N GLU A 123 0.56 -8.57 -8.97
CA GLU A 123 -0.85 -8.82 -8.70
C GLU A 123 -1.35 -8.08 -7.44
N LEU A 124 -0.55 -8.07 -6.37
CA LEU A 124 -0.85 -7.31 -5.15
C LEU A 124 -0.92 -5.81 -5.43
N TYR A 125 -0.06 -5.27 -6.29
CA TYR A 125 -0.11 -3.87 -6.69
C TYR A 125 -1.45 -3.53 -7.36
N HIS A 126 -1.91 -4.37 -8.29
CA HIS A 126 -3.17 -4.14 -9.01
C HIS A 126 -4.41 -4.40 -8.16
N LYS A 127 -4.45 -5.51 -7.42
CA LYS A 127 -5.66 -5.98 -6.73
C LYS A 127 -5.74 -5.58 -5.27
N ARG A 128 -4.64 -5.11 -4.67
CA ARG A 128 -4.45 -4.85 -3.24
C ARG A 128 -4.61 -6.07 -2.34
N VAL A 129 -5.24 -7.14 -2.81
CA VAL A 129 -5.44 -8.40 -2.10
C VAL A 129 -5.14 -9.55 -3.05
N VAL A 130 -4.37 -10.51 -2.56
CA VAL A 130 -4.13 -11.78 -3.23
C VAL A 130 -4.57 -12.91 -2.33
N TYR A 131 -5.42 -13.78 -2.88
CA TYR A 131 -5.96 -14.93 -2.19
C TYR A 131 -5.16 -16.20 -2.49
N ARG A 132 -5.32 -17.19 -1.63
CA ARG A 132 -4.69 -18.50 -1.73
C ARG A 132 -4.79 -19.17 -3.12
N PRO A 133 -5.92 -19.15 -3.85
CA PRO A 133 -6.00 -19.79 -5.16
C PRO A 133 -5.02 -19.20 -6.18
N PHE A 134 -4.87 -17.87 -6.19
CA PHE A 134 -3.90 -17.20 -7.04
C PHE A 134 -2.46 -17.61 -6.67
N MET A 135 -2.13 -17.61 -5.38
CA MET A 135 -0.80 -18.05 -4.91
C MET A 135 -0.48 -19.46 -5.40
N ARG A 136 -1.44 -20.39 -5.34
CA ARG A 136 -1.21 -21.76 -5.84
C ARG A 136 -1.01 -21.83 -7.34
N LYS A 137 -1.76 -21.03 -8.10
CA LYS A 137 -1.57 -20.92 -9.56
C LYS A 137 -0.16 -20.44 -9.89
N VAL A 138 0.38 -19.52 -9.09
CA VAL A 138 1.73 -18.97 -9.30
C VAL A 138 2.83 -19.94 -8.89
N PHE A 139 2.72 -20.59 -7.72
CA PHE A 139 3.78 -21.45 -7.18
C PHE A 139 3.64 -22.95 -7.52
N GLY A 140 2.63 -23.36 -8.29
CA GLY A 140 2.47 -24.74 -8.77
C GLY A 140 1.99 -25.73 -7.70
N GLY A 141 0.92 -25.41 -6.96
CA GLY A 141 0.33 -26.35 -6.00
C GLY A 141 -0.47 -27.48 -6.65
N PRO A 142 -0.62 -28.65 -5.98
CA PRO A 142 -1.49 -29.72 -6.47
C PRO A 142 -2.94 -29.23 -6.61
N PRO A 143 -3.73 -29.77 -7.58
CA PRO A 143 -5.12 -29.38 -7.82
C PRO A 143 -5.98 -29.43 -6.54
N GLU A 144 -7.04 -28.61 -6.47
CA GLU A 144 -7.94 -28.54 -5.31
C GLU A 144 -8.54 -29.92 -4.94
N SER A 145 -8.76 -30.78 -5.94
CA SER A 145 -9.27 -32.15 -5.79
C SER A 145 -8.33 -33.07 -5.00
N GLU A 146 -7.02 -33.03 -5.26
CA GLU A 146 -6.02 -33.82 -4.51
C GLU A 146 -5.90 -33.36 -3.05
N ARG A 147 -6.25 -32.10 -2.77
CA ARG A 147 -6.17 -31.54 -1.43
C ARG A 147 -7.38 -31.85 -0.57
N ILE A 148 -8.59 -31.85 -1.13
CA ILE A 148 -9.79 -32.31 -0.41
C ILE A 148 -9.59 -33.77 0.04
N ALA A 149 -8.97 -34.61 -0.80
CA ALA A 149 -8.59 -35.97 -0.44
C ALA A 149 -7.60 -36.02 0.74
N LEU A 150 -6.56 -35.17 0.75
CA LEU A 150 -5.56 -35.11 1.83
C LEU A 150 -6.07 -34.46 3.13
N GLU A 151 -6.98 -33.49 3.03
CA GLU A 151 -7.62 -32.86 4.19
C GLU A 151 -8.66 -33.82 4.80
N ASN A 152 -9.46 -34.49 3.98
CA ASN A 152 -10.39 -35.53 4.45
C ASN A 152 -9.67 -36.73 5.06
N ALA A 153 -8.51 -37.13 4.52
CA ALA A 153 -7.68 -38.19 5.10
C ALA A 153 -7.09 -37.84 6.48
N ASN A 154 -6.97 -36.55 6.81
CA ASN A 154 -6.47 -36.09 8.11
C ASN A 154 -7.58 -35.77 9.12
N VAL A 155 -8.84 -35.62 8.67
CA VAL A 155 -10.00 -35.36 9.55
C VAL A 155 -10.46 -36.62 10.29
N PHE A 156 -10.20 -37.83 9.77
CA PHE A 156 -10.54 -39.08 10.47
C PHE A 156 -9.65 -39.45 11.67
N ASN A 157 -8.65 -38.63 12.03
CA ASN A 157 -7.75 -38.90 13.17
C ASN A 157 -7.77 -37.84 14.29
N ALA A 158 -8.79 -36.98 14.32
CA ALA A 158 -9.04 -36.10 15.47
C ALA A 158 -10.48 -36.27 15.93
N GLY A 159 -10.69 -37.18 16.88
CA GLY A 159 -11.97 -37.30 17.57
C GLY A 159 -12.28 -36.05 18.39
N GLY A 160 -13.57 -35.66 18.41
CA GLY A 160 -14.11 -34.78 19.43
C GLY A 160 -15.06 -33.70 18.93
N HIS A 161 -16.36 -34.02 19.05
CA HIS A 161 -17.53 -33.15 19.16
C HIS A 161 -17.90 -32.19 18.03
N ALA A 162 -18.99 -32.59 17.36
CA ALA A 162 -19.90 -31.75 16.61
C ALA A 162 -20.60 -30.74 17.54
N ASP A 163 -20.76 -29.52 17.06
CA ASP A 163 -21.90 -28.68 17.37
C ASP A 163 -22.35 -28.02 16.07
N ASN A 164 -23.64 -28.20 15.76
CA ASN A 164 -24.28 -27.79 14.52
C ASN A 164 -24.87 -26.39 14.71
N GLY A 165 -24.43 -25.44 13.89
CA GLY A 165 -24.98 -24.09 13.82
C GLY A 165 -25.26 -23.71 12.38
N ASP A 166 -26.55 -23.65 12.08
CA ASP A 166 -27.26 -23.26 10.86
C ASP A 166 -26.71 -21.98 10.17
N GLU A 167 -26.32 -22.08 8.89
CA GLU A 167 -26.18 -20.91 8.01
C GLU A 167 -26.84 -21.23 6.65
N GLY A 168 -27.89 -20.47 6.34
CA GLY A 168 -28.71 -20.60 5.13
C GLY A 168 -28.00 -20.19 3.83
N PRO A 169 -28.64 -20.41 2.67
CA PRO A 169 -27.98 -20.31 1.37
C PRO A 169 -27.81 -18.84 0.95
N GLU A 170 -26.55 -18.42 0.74
CA GLU A 170 -26.26 -17.16 0.05
C GLU A 170 -26.58 -17.27 -1.45
N ASP A 171 -27.39 -16.32 -1.90
CA ASP A 171 -27.95 -16.17 -3.25
C ASP A 171 -26.88 -15.62 -4.23
N ASP A 172 -26.33 -16.52 -5.05
CA ASP A 172 -25.39 -16.23 -6.12
C ASP A 172 -26.13 -15.69 -7.36
N THR A 173 -26.35 -14.38 -7.40
CA THR A 173 -27.09 -13.75 -8.51
C THR A 173 -26.28 -13.74 -9.82
N GLY A 174 -26.84 -14.39 -10.85
CA GLY A 174 -26.23 -14.70 -12.15
C GLY A 174 -25.82 -13.53 -13.07
N ALA A 175 -25.90 -12.27 -12.63
CA ALA A 175 -25.52 -11.11 -13.44
C ALA A 175 -24.00 -11.03 -13.68
N GLY A 176 -23.18 -11.44 -12.70
CA GLY A 176 -21.72 -11.45 -12.83
C GLY A 176 -21.21 -12.51 -13.82
N ARG A 177 -21.91 -13.65 -13.92
CA ARG A 177 -21.55 -14.74 -14.84
C ARG A 177 -21.88 -14.42 -16.30
N LEU A 178 -22.96 -13.68 -16.54
CA LEU A 178 -23.34 -13.23 -17.88
C LEU A 178 -22.31 -12.25 -18.47
N LEU A 179 -21.81 -11.30 -17.68
CA LEU A 179 -20.80 -10.32 -18.15
C LEU A 179 -19.46 -11.00 -18.50
N GLN A 180 -19.05 -11.99 -17.70
CA GLN A 180 -17.78 -12.71 -17.89
C GLN A 180 -17.85 -13.71 -19.06
N ALA A 181 -19.03 -14.27 -19.35
CA ALA A 181 -19.29 -15.09 -20.52
C ALA A 181 -19.33 -14.27 -21.83
N GLU A 182 -19.80 -13.02 -21.79
CA GLU A 182 -19.87 -12.15 -22.97
C GLU A 182 -18.52 -11.50 -23.30
N LEU A 183 -17.77 -11.07 -22.26
CA LEU A 183 -16.41 -10.51 -22.40
C LEU A 183 -15.38 -11.52 -22.95
N SER A 184 -15.64 -12.82 -22.79
CA SER A 184 -14.73 -13.88 -23.25
C SER A 184 -14.96 -14.29 -24.72
N LYS A 185 -16.03 -13.81 -25.37
CA LYS A 185 -16.44 -14.30 -26.69
C LYS A 185 -16.32 -13.30 -27.85
N GLN A 186 -16.08 -11.99 -27.62
CA GLN A 186 -15.99 -11.01 -28.70
C GLN A 186 -14.88 -9.96 -28.51
N LYS A 187 -14.20 -9.61 -29.62
CA LYS A 187 -13.39 -8.38 -29.72
C LYS A 187 -14.33 -7.19 -29.81
N LEU A 188 -14.73 -6.67 -28.66
CA LEU A 188 -15.56 -5.47 -28.59
C LEU A 188 -14.76 -4.23 -29.00
N THR A 189 -15.40 -3.32 -29.73
CA THR A 189 -14.83 -2.01 -30.05
C THR A 189 -14.87 -1.10 -28.81
N MET A 190 -14.02 -0.06 -28.78
CA MET A 190 -13.95 0.83 -27.62
C MET A 190 -15.29 1.55 -27.34
N GLU A 191 -16.07 1.85 -28.38
CA GLU A 191 -17.41 2.41 -28.23
C GLU A 191 -18.39 1.45 -27.55
N GLN A 192 -18.29 0.15 -27.84
CA GLN A 192 -19.13 -0.88 -27.20
C GLN A 192 -18.75 -1.07 -25.73
N ILE A 193 -17.46 -0.95 -25.40
CA ILE A 193 -16.97 -0.96 -24.02
C ILE A 193 -17.54 0.24 -23.26
N LEU A 194 -17.43 1.45 -23.83
CA LEU A 194 -17.95 2.67 -23.20
C LEU A 194 -19.47 2.62 -23.00
N LEU A 195 -20.22 2.03 -23.93
CA LEU A 195 -21.66 1.83 -23.82
C LEU A 195 -22.05 0.82 -22.72
N LEU A 196 -21.26 -0.24 -22.53
CA LEU A 196 -21.45 -1.20 -21.44
C LEU A 196 -21.18 -0.55 -20.08
N TYR A 197 -20.13 0.26 -19.98
CA TYR A 197 -19.82 1.03 -18.77
C TYR A 197 -20.92 2.05 -18.44
N SER A 198 -21.49 2.74 -19.43
CA SER A 198 -22.59 3.68 -19.18
C SER A 198 -23.87 2.99 -18.70
N LYS A 199 -24.14 1.77 -19.19
CA LYS A 199 -25.30 0.96 -18.76
C LYS A 199 -25.12 0.43 -17.34
N LEU A 200 -23.93 -0.07 -17.00
CA LEU A 200 -23.60 -0.50 -15.64
C LEU A 200 -23.67 0.66 -14.63
N ALA A 201 -23.10 1.81 -14.96
CA ALA A 201 -23.15 3.01 -14.12
C ALA A 201 -24.58 3.55 -13.94
N LYS A 202 -25.50 3.26 -14.86
CA LYS A 202 -26.93 3.58 -14.72
C LYS A 202 -27.66 2.61 -13.81
N MET A 203 -27.42 1.30 -13.97
CA MET A 203 -28.02 0.25 -13.12
C MET A 203 -27.55 0.34 -11.66
N GLU A 204 -26.27 0.64 -11.40
CA GLU A 204 -25.74 0.78 -10.04
C GLU A 204 -26.24 2.07 -9.36
N LYS A 205 -26.42 3.15 -10.12
CA LYS A 205 -27.04 4.40 -9.63
C LYS A 205 -28.50 4.21 -9.24
N GLU A 206 -29.24 3.41 -10.02
CA GLU A 206 -30.63 3.07 -9.74
C GLU A 206 -30.79 2.11 -8.56
N LYS A 207 -29.83 1.20 -8.32
CA LYS A 207 -29.90 0.19 -7.25
C LYS A 207 -29.32 0.63 -5.91
N TYR A 208 -28.29 1.47 -5.89
CA TYR A 208 -27.56 1.86 -4.67
C TYR A 208 -27.34 3.37 -4.51
N GLY A 209 -27.88 4.20 -5.40
CA GLY A 209 -27.78 5.66 -5.27
C GLY A 209 -26.37 6.25 -5.42
N TRP A 210 -25.44 5.55 -6.08
CA TRP A 210 -24.02 5.95 -6.13
C TRP A 210 -23.42 5.94 -7.56
N GLN A 211 -22.35 6.72 -7.81
CA GLN A 211 -21.58 6.73 -9.06
C GLN A 211 -20.05 6.91 -8.85
N PRO A 212 -19.20 6.45 -9.82
CA PRO A 212 -17.96 5.71 -9.55
C PRO A 212 -16.66 6.52 -9.56
N SER A 213 -15.60 5.97 -8.94
CA SER A 213 -14.20 6.37 -9.20
C SER A 213 -13.38 5.20 -9.77
N THR A 214 -12.75 5.45 -10.92
CA THR A 214 -11.74 4.61 -11.56
C THR A 214 -10.38 5.31 -11.44
N ASN A 215 -9.40 4.60 -10.86
CA ASN A 215 -8.02 5.03 -10.61
C ASN A 215 -7.16 5.04 -11.90
N PRO A 216 -6.08 5.83 -11.99
CA PRO A 216 -4.72 5.23 -11.96
C PRO A 216 -3.67 6.12 -11.26
N SER A 217 -2.41 5.66 -11.23
CA SER A 217 -1.31 6.12 -10.37
C SER A 217 -0.72 7.51 -10.67
N HIS A 218 -1.49 8.37 -11.33
CA HIS A 218 -1.35 9.82 -11.40
C HIS A 218 -2.65 10.37 -10.82
N VAL A 219 -2.62 11.33 -9.90
CA VAL A 219 -3.86 11.95 -9.43
C VAL A 219 -4.47 12.76 -10.58
N TYR A 220 -5.25 12.11 -11.45
CA TYR A 220 -6.12 12.78 -12.39
C TYR A 220 -7.30 13.33 -11.61
N LEU A 221 -7.20 14.59 -11.20
CA LEU A 221 -8.22 15.28 -10.46
C LEU A 221 -9.37 15.66 -11.42
N TYR A 222 -10.31 14.74 -11.64
CA TYR A 222 -11.59 15.07 -12.29
C TYR A 222 -12.49 15.78 -11.26
N ILE A 223 -12.53 17.12 -11.30
CA ILE A 223 -13.51 17.91 -10.53
C ILE A 223 -14.66 18.30 -11.46
N TYR A 224 -15.83 17.67 -11.27
CA TYR A 224 -17.09 18.21 -11.77
C TYR A 224 -17.58 19.29 -10.79
N LEU A 225 -17.74 20.51 -11.31
CA LEU A 225 -18.21 21.68 -10.56
C LEU A 225 -19.73 21.75 -10.51
N LEU A 226 -20.26 21.72 -9.28
CA LEU A 226 -21.40 22.52 -8.86
C LEU A 226 -21.01 23.14 -7.52
N GLN A 227 -20.72 24.45 -7.52
CA GLN A 227 -20.70 25.43 -6.41
C GLN A 227 -20.27 25.04 -4.97
N GLU A 228 -19.50 23.97 -4.75
CA GLU A 228 -18.97 23.61 -3.43
C GLU A 228 -17.44 23.53 -3.47
N PHE A 229 -16.77 24.21 -2.54
CA PHE A 229 -15.32 24.09 -2.35
C PHE A 229 -14.99 22.66 -1.92
N ARG A 230 -14.13 21.96 -2.67
CA ARG A 230 -13.67 20.61 -2.34
C ARG A 230 -12.15 20.56 -2.25
N SER A 231 -11.66 20.09 -1.11
CA SER A 231 -10.24 19.82 -0.87
C SER A 231 -9.97 18.33 -1.01
N VAL A 232 -8.92 17.96 -1.74
CA VAL A 232 -8.47 16.57 -1.90
C VAL A 232 -7.05 16.44 -1.39
N PHE A 233 -6.80 15.47 -0.52
CA PHE A 233 -5.47 15.19 0.00
C PHE A 233 -4.80 14.09 -0.82
N ALA A 234 -3.61 14.37 -1.35
CA ALA A 234 -2.79 13.36 -2.00
C ALA A 234 -2.22 12.38 -0.95
N LYS A 235 -2.23 11.09 -1.27
CA LYS A 235 -1.89 10.03 -0.31
C LYS A 235 -0.41 9.60 -0.36
N TYR A 236 0.21 9.62 -1.55
CA TYR A 236 1.56 9.12 -1.76
C TYR A 236 2.38 10.12 -2.54
N SER A 237 3.54 10.50 -2.01
CA SER A 237 4.49 11.33 -2.71
C SER A 237 5.37 10.52 -3.65
N ILE A 238 6.00 11.24 -4.58
CA ILE A 238 7.07 10.72 -5.40
C ILE A 238 8.37 10.92 -4.61
N ARG A 239 9.16 9.85 -4.47
CA ARG A 239 10.53 9.90 -3.95
C ARG A 239 11.47 9.45 -5.08
N TYR A 240 12.53 10.22 -5.32
CA TYR A 240 13.57 9.80 -6.26
C TYR A 240 14.39 8.66 -5.64
N ALA A 241 14.71 7.65 -6.46
CA ALA A 241 15.54 6.51 -6.05
C ALA A 241 17.05 6.82 -6.05
N ALA A 242 17.46 7.96 -6.62
CA ALA A 242 18.84 8.40 -6.64
C ALA A 242 19.27 8.98 -5.29
N ALA A 243 20.50 8.66 -4.86
CA ALA A 243 21.02 8.96 -3.53
C ALA A 243 21.00 10.45 -3.15
N GLU A 244 21.03 11.30 -4.16
CA GLU A 244 21.16 12.75 -4.07
C GLU A 244 19.82 13.44 -3.75
N PHE A 245 18.70 12.74 -3.93
CA PHE A 245 17.33 13.27 -3.76
C PHE A 245 16.55 12.56 -2.64
N PHE A 246 17.21 11.74 -1.80
CA PHE A 246 16.56 11.12 -0.64
C PHE A 246 16.03 12.13 0.37
N ASN A 247 16.54 13.37 0.32
CA ASN A 247 16.08 14.47 1.15
C ASN A 247 14.92 15.25 0.55
N THR A 248 14.40 14.88 -0.62
CA THR A 248 13.32 15.62 -1.26
C THR A 248 12.04 14.80 -1.33
N PHE A 249 10.94 15.41 -0.92
CA PHE A 249 9.59 14.87 -0.99
C PHE A 249 8.76 15.75 -1.90
N TYR A 250 8.12 15.23 -2.94
CA TYR A 250 7.27 16.06 -3.79
C TYR A 250 6.10 15.30 -4.40
N TYR A 251 5.12 16.06 -4.88
CA TYR A 251 4.01 15.61 -5.71
C TYR A 251 4.12 16.26 -7.07
N GLU A 252 3.72 15.52 -8.11
CA GLU A 252 3.54 16.05 -9.47
C GLU A 252 2.06 15.95 -9.84
N ILE A 253 1.52 17.04 -10.38
CA ILE A 253 0.10 17.21 -10.63
C ILE A 253 -0.08 17.78 -12.04
N SER A 254 -0.72 17.01 -12.92
CA SER A 254 -1.08 17.47 -14.26
C SER A 254 -2.46 18.13 -14.24
N VAL A 255 -2.55 19.36 -14.74
CA VAL A 255 -3.81 20.11 -14.81
C VAL A 255 -4.53 19.71 -16.10
N VAL A 256 -5.46 18.77 -16.02
CA VAL A 256 -6.18 18.27 -17.21
C VAL A 256 -7.48 19.03 -17.51
N ASN A 257 -8.04 19.71 -16.50
CA ASN A 257 -9.23 20.55 -16.65
C ASN A 257 -9.25 21.59 -15.53
N MET A 258 -9.69 22.80 -15.83
CA MET A 258 -9.83 23.87 -14.86
C MET A 258 -11.01 24.76 -15.25
N LYS A 259 -12.01 24.83 -14.38
CA LYS A 259 -13.20 25.67 -14.55
C LYS A 259 -13.35 26.73 -13.46
N SER A 260 -12.48 26.69 -12.44
CA SER A 260 -12.45 27.60 -11.30
C SER A 260 -11.02 27.70 -10.78
N THR A 261 -10.80 28.53 -9.76
CA THR A 261 -9.53 28.60 -9.03
C THR A 261 -9.18 27.26 -8.42
N VAL A 262 -7.93 26.82 -8.60
CA VAL A 262 -7.39 25.61 -7.97
C VAL A 262 -6.21 25.98 -7.10
N PHE A 263 -6.06 25.31 -5.95
CA PHE A 263 -4.94 25.49 -5.04
C PHE A 263 -4.19 24.17 -4.86
N PHE A 264 -2.87 24.21 -4.98
CA PHE A 264 -1.97 23.08 -4.72
C PHE A 264 -1.09 23.41 -3.53
N GLY A 265 -0.99 22.51 -2.55
CA GLY A 265 -0.36 22.88 -1.28
C GLY A 265 -0.14 21.77 -0.29
N PHE A 266 0.62 22.10 0.75
CA PHE A 266 0.61 21.40 2.02
C PHE A 266 -0.43 22.04 2.92
N ALA A 267 -1.32 21.25 3.47
CA ALA A 267 -2.30 21.71 4.43
C ALA A 267 -2.22 20.89 5.71
N VAL A 268 -2.56 21.53 6.83
CA VAL A 268 -2.71 20.82 8.11
C VAL A 268 -3.90 19.87 8.03
N LYS A 269 -3.75 18.68 8.63
CA LYS A 269 -4.82 17.67 8.70
C LYS A 269 -5.86 18.08 9.74
N GLN A 270 -6.68 19.08 9.41
CA GLN A 270 -7.79 19.56 10.23
C GLN A 270 -9.10 19.46 9.44
N PRO A 271 -10.24 19.16 10.10
CA PRO A 271 -11.54 19.24 9.45
C PRO A 271 -11.73 20.66 8.90
N THR A 272 -11.93 20.77 7.59
CA THR A 272 -12.33 22.04 6.95
C THR A 272 -13.86 22.13 7.05
N PRO A 273 -14.41 23.12 7.78
CA PRO A 273 -15.83 23.41 7.79
C PRO A 273 -16.34 23.60 6.37
N LEU A 274 -17.58 23.18 6.15
CA LEU A 274 -18.24 23.36 4.88
C LEU A 274 -18.32 24.87 4.58
N GLY A 275 -17.78 25.29 3.43
CA GLY A 275 -17.78 26.70 3.00
C GLY A 275 -16.48 27.46 3.29
N GLU A 276 -15.52 26.89 4.03
CA GLU A 276 -14.20 27.48 4.22
C GLU A 276 -13.19 26.99 3.18
N ILE A 277 -12.25 27.86 2.79
CA ILE A 277 -11.16 27.51 1.89
C ILE A 277 -9.95 27.09 2.73
N ILE A 278 -9.42 25.89 2.47
CA ILE A 278 -8.30 25.34 3.25
C ILE A 278 -7.05 26.24 3.23
N GLN A 279 -6.89 27.06 2.18
CA GLN A 279 -5.77 27.97 1.99
C GLN A 279 -5.60 28.96 3.15
N ASP A 280 -6.69 29.34 3.81
CA ASP A 280 -6.73 30.43 4.80
C ASP A 280 -6.42 29.91 6.21
N ARG A 281 -6.14 28.61 6.35
CA ARG A 281 -5.82 27.98 7.63
C ARG A 281 -4.36 28.08 7.98
N THR A 282 -4.08 28.45 9.21
CA THR A 282 -2.75 28.43 9.81
C THR A 282 -2.09 27.06 9.60
N GLY A 283 -0.82 27.07 9.18
CA GLY A 283 -0.04 25.90 8.83
C GLY A 283 -0.22 25.41 7.40
N THR A 284 -1.04 26.10 6.58
CA THR A 284 -1.24 25.77 5.17
C THR A 284 -0.32 26.60 4.27
N TYR A 285 0.31 25.92 3.32
CA TYR A 285 1.21 26.46 2.30
C TYR A 285 0.65 26.08 0.94
N THR A 286 0.05 27.01 0.21
CA THR A 286 -0.62 26.71 -1.06
C THR A 286 -0.20 27.68 -2.15
N PHE A 287 -0.41 27.22 -3.38
CA PHE A 287 -0.16 27.93 -4.61
C PHE A 287 -1.40 27.85 -5.50
N SER A 288 -1.93 29.01 -5.88
CA SER A 288 -3.16 29.13 -6.65
C SER A 288 -2.93 29.18 -8.16
N SER A 289 -3.96 28.83 -8.93
CA SER A 289 -3.95 28.94 -10.40
C SER A 289 -3.72 30.35 -10.94
N TYR A 290 -3.94 31.37 -10.10
CA TYR A 290 -3.65 32.78 -10.41
C TYR A 290 -2.24 33.22 -9.99
N GLY A 291 -1.38 32.29 -9.60
CA GLY A 291 0.01 32.59 -9.22
C GLY A 291 0.17 33.23 -7.84
N ASN A 292 -0.85 33.16 -6.98
CA ASN A 292 -0.73 33.62 -5.59
C ASN A 292 -0.22 32.50 -4.68
N PHE A 293 0.72 32.83 -3.79
CA PHE A 293 1.20 31.97 -2.72
C PHE A 293 0.51 32.32 -1.40
N CYS A 294 -0.03 31.32 -0.73
CA CYS A 294 -0.50 31.43 0.65
C CYS A 294 0.51 30.75 1.55
N VAL A 295 1.01 31.46 2.55
CA VAL A 295 1.99 30.96 3.51
C VAL A 295 1.38 31.05 4.89
N ASN A 296 1.27 29.92 5.57
CA ASN A 296 0.72 29.83 6.91
C ASN A 296 -0.72 30.38 7.03
N GLY A 297 -1.58 30.14 6.03
CA GLY A 297 -2.96 30.64 6.05
C GLY A 297 -3.13 32.10 5.64
N SER A 298 -2.04 32.82 5.34
CA SER A 298 -2.09 34.22 4.91
C SER A 298 -1.66 34.34 3.45
N ARG A 299 -2.45 35.06 2.64
CA ARG A 299 -2.05 35.41 1.27
C ARG A 299 -0.83 36.31 1.34
N LYS A 300 0.33 35.81 0.89
CA LYS A 300 1.48 36.67 0.67
C LYS A 300 1.31 37.30 -0.69
N GLY A 301 1.06 38.61 -0.71
CA GLY A 301 1.02 39.37 -1.94
C GLY A 301 -0.15 40.31 -2.11
N ASP A 302 -0.62 40.99 -1.06
CA ASP A 302 -1.53 42.14 -1.23
C ASP A 302 -0.80 43.49 -1.09
N ASP A 303 0.41 43.54 -0.52
CA ASP A 303 1.00 44.84 -0.12
C ASP A 303 1.93 45.54 -1.14
N ASN A 304 2.36 44.91 -2.25
CA ASN A 304 3.23 45.59 -3.24
C ASN A 304 2.95 45.25 -4.74
N PRO A 305 2.23 46.07 -5.53
CA PRO A 305 1.75 45.72 -6.87
C PRO A 305 2.81 45.51 -7.96
N GLN A 306 3.95 46.22 -7.92
CA GLN A 306 4.87 46.33 -9.07
C GLN A 306 5.90 45.19 -9.20
N GLN A 307 6.28 44.52 -8.10
CA GLN A 307 7.09 43.29 -8.16
C GLN A 307 6.27 42.04 -8.56
N LYS A 308 4.94 42.15 -8.58
CA LYS A 308 4.03 41.00 -8.71
C LYS A 308 3.71 40.63 -10.14
N GLU A 309 3.76 41.52 -11.13
CA GLU A 309 3.15 41.23 -12.44
C GLU A 309 3.94 40.18 -13.24
N GLY A 310 5.28 40.26 -13.25
CA GLY A 310 6.14 39.26 -13.88
C GLY A 310 6.16 37.91 -13.15
N MET A 311 6.25 37.92 -11.82
CA MET A 311 6.23 36.69 -11.01
C MET A 311 4.85 36.02 -11.00
N ARG A 312 3.76 36.77 -10.91
CA ARG A 312 2.39 36.23 -10.98
C ARG A 312 2.08 35.65 -12.35
N ALA A 313 2.47 36.32 -13.44
CA ALA A 313 2.25 35.81 -14.79
C ALA A 313 2.99 34.47 -15.00
N ALA A 314 4.26 34.39 -14.57
CA ALA A 314 5.05 33.15 -14.61
C ALA A 314 4.48 32.04 -13.70
N ALA A 315 3.84 32.43 -12.61
CA ALA A 315 3.24 31.56 -11.62
C ALA A 315 1.79 31.13 -11.94
N THR A 316 1.08 31.79 -12.86
CA THR A 316 -0.25 31.30 -13.28
C THR A 316 -0.11 29.93 -13.94
N PHE A 317 -1.09 29.04 -13.76
CA PHE A 317 -1.13 27.75 -14.45
C PHE A 317 -2.51 27.49 -15.05
N SER A 318 -2.51 26.67 -16.10
CA SER A 318 -3.64 26.43 -17.00
C SER A 318 -3.73 24.96 -17.38
N VAL A 319 -4.78 24.60 -18.12
CA VAL A 319 -4.95 23.23 -18.63
C VAL A 319 -3.75 22.86 -19.53
N GLY A 320 -3.14 21.71 -19.25
CA GLY A 320 -1.93 21.21 -19.89
C GLY A 320 -0.66 21.38 -19.06
N ASP A 321 -0.67 22.25 -18.04
CA ASP A 321 0.50 22.47 -17.19
C ASP A 321 0.72 21.33 -16.19
N VAL A 322 1.99 21.09 -15.86
CA VAL A 322 2.43 20.16 -14.81
C VAL A 322 3.00 20.96 -13.64
N VAL A 323 2.34 20.87 -12.50
CA VAL A 323 2.77 21.56 -11.26
C VAL A 323 3.41 20.53 -10.33
N ARG A 324 4.56 20.88 -9.75
CA ARG A 324 5.13 20.13 -8.63
C ARG A 324 5.14 20.95 -7.36
N ILE A 325 4.92 20.27 -6.25
CA ILE A 325 5.06 20.82 -4.91
C ILE A 325 5.88 19.87 -4.06
N GLY A 326 6.90 20.37 -3.38
CA GLY A 326 7.75 19.53 -2.55
C GLY A 326 8.36 20.23 -1.35
N ILE A 327 9.03 19.43 -0.53
CA ILE A 327 9.82 19.83 0.62
C ILE A 327 11.20 19.21 0.45
N ASP A 328 12.23 20.03 0.55
CA ASP A 328 13.59 19.57 0.79
C ASP A 328 13.82 19.51 2.31
N PHE A 329 14.02 18.31 2.85
CA PHE A 329 14.27 18.06 4.27
C PHE A 329 15.67 18.50 4.72
N GLY A 330 16.63 18.59 3.80
CA GLY A 330 17.98 19.07 4.10
C GLY A 330 17.99 20.57 4.37
N THR A 331 17.33 21.34 3.50
CA THR A 331 17.21 22.80 3.63
C THR A 331 15.99 23.24 4.43
N ARG A 332 15.02 22.33 4.64
CA ARG A 332 13.70 22.59 5.24
C ARG A 332 12.88 23.62 4.44
N GLN A 333 13.09 23.67 3.13
CA GLN A 333 12.39 24.59 2.25
C GLN A 333 11.26 23.88 1.49
N ILE A 334 10.13 24.56 1.37
CA ILE A 334 9.05 24.18 0.45
C ILE A 334 9.39 24.79 -0.91
N PHE A 335 9.19 24.03 -1.99
CA PHE A 335 9.38 24.53 -3.34
C PHE A 335 8.19 24.21 -4.22
N PHE A 336 7.95 25.07 -5.21
CA PHE A 336 6.94 24.90 -6.24
C PHE A 336 7.59 24.94 -7.61
N THR A 337 7.16 24.08 -8.53
CA THR A 337 7.58 24.17 -9.94
C THR A 337 6.41 24.10 -10.88
N LYS A 338 6.52 24.75 -12.03
CA LYS A 338 5.59 24.64 -13.15
C LYS A 338 6.39 24.23 -14.39
N ASN A 339 6.00 23.14 -15.03
CA ASN A 339 6.66 22.60 -16.22
C ASN A 339 8.19 22.48 -16.06
N GLY A 340 8.63 22.12 -14.85
CA GLY A 340 10.06 22.01 -14.49
C GLY A 340 10.76 23.31 -14.10
N GLN A 341 10.11 24.47 -14.20
CA GLN A 341 10.67 25.75 -13.74
C GLN A 341 10.31 26.02 -12.29
N LEU A 342 11.30 26.36 -11.47
CA LEU A 342 11.12 26.74 -10.07
C LEU A 342 10.38 28.09 -9.97
N LEU A 343 9.32 28.12 -9.16
CA LEU A 343 8.46 29.30 -8.97
C LEU A 343 8.72 30.01 -7.64
N GLY A 344 9.32 29.32 -6.67
CA GLY A 344 9.60 29.84 -5.33
C GLY A 344 9.58 28.77 -4.27
#